data_AF-A0A3D0HIM6-F1
#
_entry.id   AF-A0A3D0HIM6-F1
#
_cell.length_a   1.000
_cell.length_b   1.000
_cell.length_c   1.000
_cell.angle_alpha   90.00
_cell.angle_beta   90.00
_cell.angle_gamma   90.00
#
_symmetry.space_group_name_H-M   'P 1'
#
loop_
_entity.id
_entity.type
_entity.pdbx_description
1 polymer ?
#
loop_
_entity_poly.entity_id
_entity_poly.type
_entity_poly.pdbx_seq_one_letter_code
_entity_poly.pdbx_strand_id
1 'polypeptide(L)'
;AIKTAKLLGLGENEALITIATDGADLYPSERVKTLSRRFNDSFTEIDAAEVFAEHLATVNTDAIIDCTERDRTRIFNLGYYTWVEQQDTPLEVFEARRSQSFWRDLRKYLPVWDDLIGEFNRRVAAKN
;
A
#
# COMPACT_ATOMS: atom_id res chain seq x y z
N ALA A 1 7.08 -0.73 -4.85
CA ALA A 1 8.18 -1.66 -4.50
C ALA A 1 9.43 -1.44 -5.35
N ILE A 2 9.41 -1.71 -6.66
CA ILE A 2 10.61 -1.66 -7.54
C ILE A 2 11.36 -0.32 -7.48
N LYS A 3 10.67 0.81 -7.69
CA LYS A 3 11.30 2.15 -7.64
C LYS A 3 11.92 2.45 -6.27
N THR A 4 11.24 2.08 -5.19
CA THR A 4 11.73 2.24 -3.81
C THR A 4 12.99 1.43 -3.56
N ALA A 5 13.02 0.16 -3.98
CA ALA A 5 14.20 -0.69 -3.86
C ALA A 5 15.41 -0.12 -4.61
N LYS A 6 15.19 0.39 -5.84
CA LYS A 6 16.24 1.06 -6.62
C LYS A 6 16.72 2.35 -5.96
N LEU A 7 15.80 3.21 -5.50
CA LEU A 7 16.15 4.49 -4.87
C LEU A 7 16.98 4.28 -3.60
N LEU A 8 16.56 3.33 -2.75
CA LEU A 8 17.20 3.06 -1.47
C LEU A 8 18.41 2.12 -1.58
N GLY A 9 18.69 1.58 -2.77
CA GLY A 9 19.80 0.65 -2.99
C GLY A 9 19.63 -0.70 -2.30
N LEU A 10 18.39 -1.19 -2.14
CA LEU A 10 18.12 -2.43 -1.42
C LEU A 10 18.64 -3.65 -2.20
N GLY A 11 19.43 -4.49 -1.54
CA GLY A 11 19.98 -5.73 -2.05
C GLY A 11 19.21 -6.98 -1.59
N GLU A 12 19.76 -8.16 -1.90
CA GLU A 12 19.15 -9.47 -1.63
C GLU A 12 18.91 -9.77 -0.15
N ASN A 13 19.61 -9.09 0.76
CA ASN A 13 19.51 -9.28 2.21
C ASN A 13 18.51 -8.33 2.88
N GLU A 14 17.81 -7.49 2.11
CA GLU A 14 16.89 -6.48 2.63
C GLU A 14 15.45 -6.80 2.21
N ALA A 15 14.51 -6.64 3.16
CA ALA A 15 13.10 -6.88 2.90
C ALA A 15 12.35 -5.56 2.68
N LEU A 16 11.58 -5.48 1.58
CA LEU A 16 10.62 -4.42 1.34
C LEU A 16 9.20 -4.97 1.51
N ILE A 17 8.53 -4.53 2.57
CA ILE A 17 7.15 -4.94 2.86
C ILE A 17 6.21 -3.85 2.33
N THR A 18 5.21 -4.28 1.55
CA THR A 18 4.13 -3.41 1.06
C THR A 18 2.81 -4.15 1.21
N ILE A 19 1.72 -3.40 1.41
CA ILE A 19 0.37 -3.95 1.53
C ILE A 19 -0.38 -3.63 0.24
N ALA A 20 -0.83 -4.66 -0.48
CA ALA A 20 -1.84 -4.51 -1.51
C ALA A 20 -3.20 -4.47 -0.82
N THR A 21 -3.86 -3.31 -0.83
CA THR A 21 -5.11 -3.08 -0.10
C THR A 21 -6.31 -3.78 -0.73
N ASP A 22 -6.16 -4.25 -1.96
CA ASP A 22 -7.15 -4.99 -2.74
C ASP A 22 -6.52 -6.19 -3.46
N GLY A 23 -7.36 -7.18 -3.77
CA GLY A 23 -6.98 -8.37 -4.53
C GLY A 23 -7.41 -8.28 -5.99
N ALA A 24 -6.76 -9.07 -6.86
CA ALA A 24 -7.06 -9.12 -8.29
C ALA A 24 -8.53 -9.51 -8.60
N ASP A 25 -9.19 -10.24 -7.69
CA ASP A 25 -10.59 -10.65 -7.81
C ASP A 25 -11.58 -9.47 -7.83
N LEU A 26 -11.15 -8.28 -7.39
CA LEU A 26 -11.94 -7.05 -7.47
C LEU A 26 -11.90 -6.40 -8.87
N TYR A 27 -11.06 -6.90 -9.79
CA TYR A 27 -10.80 -6.28 -11.09
C TYR A 27 -11.11 -7.14 -12.34
N PRO A 28 -12.12 -8.05 -12.37
CA PRO A 28 -12.38 -8.90 -13.53
C PRO A 28 -12.85 -8.10 -14.76
N SER A 29 -13.62 -7.03 -14.55
CA SER A 29 -14.11 -6.16 -15.62
C SER A 29 -12.98 -5.39 -16.30
N GLU A 30 -12.02 -4.88 -15.52
CA GLU A 30 -10.83 -4.20 -16.05
C GLU A 30 -9.91 -5.18 -16.78
N ARG A 31 -9.78 -6.42 -16.31
CA ARG A 31 -9.05 -7.47 -17.04
C ARG A 31 -9.66 -7.70 -18.43
N VAL A 32 -10.97 -7.92 -18.52
CA VAL A 32 -11.66 -8.14 -19.81
C VAL A 32 -11.51 -6.93 -20.73
N LYS A 33 -11.74 -5.71 -20.22
CA LYS A 33 -11.56 -4.48 -21.01
C LYS A 33 -10.13 -4.31 -21.51
N THR A 34 -9.14 -4.63 -20.68
CA THR A 34 -7.72 -4.49 -21.03
C THR A 34 -7.33 -5.49 -22.11
N LEU A 35 -7.73 -6.76 -21.97
CA LEU A 35 -7.50 -7.80 -22.97
C LEU A 35 -8.10 -7.43 -24.33
N SER A 36 -9.36 -7.00 -24.34
CA SER A 36 -10.05 -6.63 -25.57
C SER A 36 -9.42 -5.41 -26.25
N ARG A 37 -9.09 -4.36 -25.47
CA ARG A 37 -8.58 -3.09 -26.03
C ARG A 37 -7.11 -3.11 -26.42
N ARG A 38 -6.28 -3.85 -25.69
CA ARG A 38 -4.81 -3.79 -25.84
C ARG A 38 -4.21 -5.06 -26.44
N PHE A 39 -4.91 -6.19 -26.36
CA PHE A 39 -4.32 -7.50 -26.67
C PHE A 39 -5.23 -8.38 -27.54
N ASN A 40 -6.24 -7.81 -28.24
CA ASN A 40 -7.14 -8.58 -29.11
C ASN A 40 -7.72 -9.84 -28.43
N ASP A 41 -8.12 -9.70 -27.16
CA ASP A 41 -8.67 -10.77 -26.32
C ASP A 41 -7.70 -11.94 -25.98
N SER A 42 -6.42 -11.83 -26.34
CA SER A 42 -5.41 -12.87 -26.10
C SER A 42 -4.07 -12.27 -25.63
N PHE A 43 -3.58 -12.70 -24.47
CA PHE A 43 -2.29 -12.23 -23.96
C PHE A 43 -1.21 -13.31 -24.15
N THR A 44 -0.31 -13.09 -25.09
CA THR A 44 0.74 -14.04 -25.49
C THR A 44 2.07 -13.78 -24.76
N GLU A 45 3.03 -14.67 -24.94
CA GLU A 45 4.39 -14.48 -24.42
C GLU A 45 5.08 -13.25 -25.03
N ILE A 46 4.77 -12.90 -26.29
CA ILE A 46 5.30 -11.70 -26.94
C ILE A 46 4.73 -10.45 -26.26
N ASP A 47 3.42 -10.41 -26.03
CA ASP A 47 2.76 -9.31 -25.32
C ASP A 47 3.32 -9.16 -23.89
N ALA A 48 3.60 -10.29 -23.22
CA ALA A 48 4.20 -10.30 -21.91
C ALA A 48 5.62 -9.70 -21.91
N ALA A 49 6.44 -10.07 -22.89
CA ALA A 49 7.78 -9.52 -23.04
C ALA A 49 7.76 -8.01 -23.32
N GLU A 50 6.84 -7.54 -24.17
CA GLU A 50 6.66 -6.12 -24.47
C GLU A 50 6.22 -5.33 -23.23
N VAL A 51 5.18 -5.80 -22.53
CA VAL A 51 4.68 -5.18 -21.29
C VAL A 51 5.77 -5.14 -20.21
N PHE A 52 6.54 -6.22 -20.06
CA PHE A 52 7.66 -6.25 -19.12
C PHE A 52 8.73 -5.24 -19.50
N ALA A 53 9.14 -5.19 -20.76
CA ALA A 53 10.16 -4.27 -21.23
C ALA A 53 9.73 -2.80 -21.05
N GLU A 54 8.48 -2.49 -21.41
CA GLU A 54 7.92 -1.14 -21.33
C GLU A 54 7.73 -0.68 -19.88
N HIS A 55 7.14 -1.52 -19.02
CA HIS A 55 6.66 -1.07 -17.72
C HIS A 55 7.51 -1.52 -16.52
N LEU A 56 8.41 -2.50 -16.68
CA LEU A 56 9.19 -3.06 -15.57
C LEU A 56 10.71 -2.99 -15.78
N ALA A 57 11.22 -3.41 -16.95
CA ALA A 57 12.66 -3.48 -17.21
C ALA A 57 13.34 -2.11 -17.17
N THR A 58 12.67 -1.09 -17.68
CA THR A 58 13.19 0.29 -17.82
C THR A 58 12.79 1.22 -16.69
N VAL A 59 12.19 0.69 -15.61
CA VAL A 59 11.71 1.48 -14.48
C VAL A 59 12.87 2.26 -13.83
N ASN A 60 12.78 3.58 -13.86
CA ASN A 60 13.70 4.49 -13.20
C ASN A 60 13.08 5.13 -11.93
N THR A 61 13.83 6.01 -11.28
CA THR A 61 13.44 6.68 -10.03
C THR A 61 13.00 8.14 -10.23
N ASP A 62 12.76 8.59 -11.47
CA ASP A 62 12.56 10.03 -11.74
C ASP A 62 11.24 10.58 -11.15
N ALA A 63 10.24 9.70 -10.99
CA ALA A 63 8.92 10.03 -10.47
C ALA A 63 8.76 9.68 -8.97
N ILE A 64 9.87 9.57 -8.23
CA ILE A 64 9.87 9.36 -6.78
C ILE A 64 10.81 10.39 -6.14
N ILE A 65 10.41 10.91 -4.99
CA ILE A 65 11.27 11.78 -4.17
C ILE A 65 11.87 10.98 -3.01
N ASP A 66 13.17 11.13 -2.80
CA ASP A 66 13.77 10.78 -1.51
C ASP A 66 13.42 11.89 -0.52
N CYS A 67 12.50 11.58 0.41
CA CYS A 67 11.92 12.61 1.27
C CYS A 67 12.98 13.15 2.24
N THR A 68 13.19 14.46 2.22
CA THR A 68 13.89 15.16 3.32
C THR A 68 13.01 15.17 4.58
N GLU A 69 13.55 15.65 5.70
CA GLU A 69 12.74 15.90 6.90
C GLU A 69 11.57 16.84 6.59
N ARG A 70 11.83 17.92 5.84
CA ARG A 70 10.80 18.88 5.46
C ARG A 70 9.70 18.23 4.62
N ASP A 71 10.05 17.34 3.70
CA ASP A 71 9.07 16.63 2.89
C ASP A 71 8.21 15.69 3.73
N ARG A 72 8.83 14.95 4.67
CA ARG A 72 8.09 14.12 5.64
C ARG A 72 7.12 14.95 6.47
N THR A 73 7.54 16.12 6.96
CA THR A 73 6.68 17.01 7.75
C THR A 73 5.52 17.57 6.90
N ARG A 74 5.77 17.94 5.64
CA ARG A 74 4.71 18.37 4.71
C ARG A 74 3.69 17.27 4.46
N ILE A 75 4.16 16.05 4.16
CA ILE A 75 3.29 14.89 3.91
C ILE A 75 2.46 14.56 5.16
N PHE A 76 3.08 14.56 6.34
CA PHE A 76 2.36 14.34 7.60
C PHE A 76 1.24 15.35 7.78
N ASN A 77 1.53 16.64 7.56
CA ASN A 77 0.56 17.71 7.74
C ASN A 77 -0.60 17.66 6.73
N LEU A 78 -0.48 16.97 5.58
CA LEU A 78 -1.64 16.73 4.69
C LEU A 78 -2.75 15.94 5.39
N GLY A 79 -2.38 15.07 6.34
CA GLY A 79 -3.33 14.31 7.14
C GLY A 79 -4.17 15.19 8.08
N TYR A 80 -3.72 16.41 8.41
CA TYR A 80 -4.42 17.29 9.35
C TYR A 80 -5.86 17.59 8.87
N TYR A 81 -6.01 17.95 7.60
CA TYR A 81 -7.32 18.26 7.02
C TYR A 81 -8.30 17.10 7.13
N THR A 82 -7.86 15.87 6.84
CA THR A 82 -8.73 14.70 6.91
C THR A 82 -8.99 14.26 8.35
N TRP A 83 -7.96 14.13 9.17
CA TRP A 83 -8.12 13.52 10.48
C TRP A 83 -8.65 14.51 11.52
N VAL A 84 -8.12 15.72 11.55
CA VAL A 84 -8.49 16.73 12.56
C VAL A 84 -9.74 17.47 12.12
N GLU A 85 -9.74 18.09 10.93
CA GLU A 85 -10.86 18.95 10.53
C GLU A 85 -12.11 18.17 10.08
N GLN A 86 -11.94 17.07 9.34
CA GLN A 86 -13.08 16.33 8.78
C GLN A 86 -13.58 15.20 9.69
N GLN A 87 -12.70 14.59 10.48
CA GLN A 87 -13.02 13.43 11.33
C GLN A 87 -12.96 13.75 12.83
N ASP A 88 -12.82 15.03 13.21
CA ASP A 88 -12.78 15.51 14.59
C ASP A 88 -11.78 14.76 15.49
N THR A 89 -10.68 14.26 14.92
CA THR A 89 -9.62 13.64 15.72
C THR A 89 -8.94 14.72 16.55
N PRO A 90 -8.80 14.53 17.89
CA PRO A 90 -8.09 15.50 18.72
C PRO A 90 -6.67 15.73 18.21
N LEU A 91 -6.24 17.00 18.19
CA LEU A 91 -4.96 17.39 17.62
C LEU A 91 -3.78 16.66 18.28
N GLU A 92 -3.82 16.50 19.60
CA GLU A 92 -2.81 15.79 20.37
C GLU A 92 -2.69 14.31 19.96
N VAL A 93 -3.82 13.68 19.60
CA VAL A 93 -3.85 12.29 19.10
C VAL A 93 -3.28 12.22 17.69
N PHE A 94 -3.56 13.24 16.86
CA PHE A 94 -2.97 13.35 15.54
C PHE A 94 -1.45 13.54 15.61
N GLU A 95 -0.97 14.53 16.36
CA GLU A 95 0.47 14.81 16.49
C GLU A 95 1.26 13.65 17.11
N ALA A 96 0.66 12.87 18.01
CA ALA A 96 1.31 11.69 18.58
C ALA A 96 1.79 10.70 17.50
N ARG A 97 1.09 10.61 16.35
CA ARG A 97 1.43 9.73 15.22
C ARG A 97 2.74 10.13 14.51
N ARG A 98 3.27 11.33 14.77
CA ARG A 98 4.56 11.78 14.23
C ARG A 98 5.72 10.95 14.79
N SER A 99 5.58 10.43 16.01
CA SER A 99 6.61 9.61 16.65
C SER A 99 6.49 8.13 16.29
N GLN A 100 7.63 7.50 16.01
CA GLN A 100 7.71 6.05 15.86
C GLN A 100 7.39 5.28 17.16
N SER A 101 7.47 5.91 18.34
CA SER A 101 7.04 5.27 19.59
C SER A 101 5.54 4.98 19.58
N PHE A 102 4.71 5.92 19.12
CA PHE A 102 3.27 5.74 19.02
C PHE A 102 2.90 4.44 18.26
N TRP A 103 3.50 4.25 17.08
CA TRP A 103 3.24 3.07 16.25
C TRP A 103 3.79 1.77 16.86
N ARG A 104 4.93 1.83 17.54
CA ARG A 104 5.47 0.65 18.26
C ARG A 104 4.61 0.30 19.46
N ASP A 105 4.10 1.28 20.19
CA ASP A 105 3.25 1.08 21.36
C ASP A 105 1.90 0.47 20.98
N LEU A 106 1.40 0.68 19.76
CA LEU A 106 0.20 0.00 19.26
C LEU A 106 0.35 -1.53 19.20
N ARG A 107 1.59 -2.06 19.11
CA ARG A 107 1.83 -3.50 19.00
C ARG A 107 1.32 -4.28 20.22
N LYS A 108 1.20 -3.63 21.39
CA LYS A 108 0.65 -4.25 22.60
C LYS A 108 -0.83 -4.64 22.45
N TYR A 109 -1.54 -4.04 21.49
CA TYR A 109 -2.93 -4.35 21.20
C TYR A 109 -3.10 -5.46 20.16
N LEU A 110 -2.03 -5.92 19.50
CA LEU A 110 -2.12 -6.97 18.48
C LEU A 110 -2.83 -8.23 18.99
N PRO A 111 -2.53 -8.78 20.19
CA PRO A 111 -3.24 -9.97 20.68
C PRO A 111 -4.74 -9.72 20.89
N VAL A 112 -5.11 -8.52 21.35
CA VAL A 112 -6.51 -8.15 21.56
C VAL A 112 -7.25 -8.05 20.23
N TRP A 113 -6.63 -7.45 19.21
CA TRP A 113 -7.22 -7.37 17.88
C TRP A 113 -7.34 -8.76 17.24
N ASP A 114 -6.34 -9.63 17.41
CA ASP A 114 -6.40 -11.01 16.92
C ASP A 114 -7.56 -11.79 17.55
N ASP A 115 -7.78 -11.64 18.86
CA ASP A 115 -8.92 -12.25 19.56
C ASP A 115 -10.26 -11.72 19.03
N LEU A 116 -10.39 -10.40 18.85
CA LEU A 116 -11.60 -9.77 18.31
C LEU A 116 -11.88 -10.21 16.87
N ILE A 117 -10.86 -10.30 16.03
CA ILE A 117 -10.96 -10.81 14.65
C ILE A 117 -11.42 -12.27 14.67
N GLY A 118 -10.82 -13.10 15.54
CA GLY A 118 -11.20 -14.50 15.70
C GLY A 118 -12.66 -14.66 16.14
N GLU A 119 -13.12 -13.85 17.10
CA GLU A 119 -14.52 -13.84 17.54
C GLU A 119 -15.46 -13.43 16.42
N PHE A 120 -15.15 -12.34 15.71
CA PHE A 120 -15.94 -11.86 14.58
C PHE A 120 -16.08 -12.95 13.51
N ASN A 121 -14.97 -13.57 13.11
CA ASN A 121 -14.96 -14.62 12.09
C ASN A 121 -15.81 -15.83 12.50
N ARG A 122 -15.73 -16.28 13.76
CA ARG A 122 -16.61 -17.36 14.27
C ARG A 122 -18.08 -16.99 14.20
N ARG A 123 -18.44 -15.75 14.57
CA ARG A 123 -19.83 -15.26 14.54
C ARG A 123 -20.38 -15.16 13.12
N VAL A 124 -19.57 -14.73 12.16
CA VAL A 124 -19.97 -14.66 10.75
C VAL A 124 -20.12 -16.07 10.17
N ALA A 125 -19.19 -16.98 10.47
CA ALA A 125 -19.25 -18.37 10.00
C ALA A 125 -20.44 -19.15 10.57
N ALA A 126 -20.83 -18.91 11.83
CA ALA A 126 -21.97 -19.59 12.48
C ALA A 126 -23.35 -19.09 12.03
N LYS A 127 -23.42 -18.01 11.25
CA LYS A 127 -24.67 -17.45 10.70
C LYS A 127 -24.97 -17.93 9.26
N ASN A 128 -24.07 -18.71 8.68
CA ASN A 128 -24.27 -19.45 7.43
C ASN A 128 -24.51 -20.94 7.74
#